data_AF-A0A5B9W755-F1
#
_entry.id   AF-A0A5B9W755-F1
#
_cell.length_a   1.000
_cell.length_b   1.000
_cell.length_c   1.000
_cell.angle_alpha   90.00
_cell.angle_beta   90.00
_cell.angle_gamma   90.00
#
_symmetry.space_group_name_H-M   'P 1'
#
loop_
_entity.id
_entity.type
_entity.pdbx_description
1 polymer ?
#
loop_
_entity_poly.entity_id
_entity_poly.type
_entity_poly.pdbx_seq_one_letter_code
_entity_poly.pdbx_strand_id
1 'polypeptide(L)'
;MAAHSRSDGRVRSRPVMEALEGRTVLSTFKASNIGELVADIAHAAQTPGANTILLSSGNYVAPQSIQIRGVQNLTIAPAKAGATVNLIGGVTDRVLTIDGGDVTLKGLNISNGGGALGAGIGARNANLTLDNVRVFDNVATSAAGGVYVQGGSLNLRNSSILNNRVGHATGSTGGGLVAVDAATQISSSVINQNSVFAVDLTSGKATTGVGAGIYTSGGTLNVAKSTISQNVISSSSIGPTTTALGGGVYTANTAATVSGSTISNNGLSTFSTSTANAQGSAFATSGGSLAVTSSTITKNGPGGWRSFWNRNATVTLTNSTLDGQRISGTRNVT
;
A
#
# COMPACT_ATOMS: atom_id res chain seq x y z
N MET A 1 -61.71 -52.96 41.12
CA MET A 1 -60.35 -52.67 41.62
C MET A 1 -59.50 -52.17 40.46
N ALA A 2 -58.97 -50.96 40.61
CA ALA A 2 -57.82 -50.31 39.96
C ALA A 2 -57.52 -50.51 38.46
N ALA A 3 -57.55 -49.36 37.77
CA ALA A 3 -56.91 -49.07 36.49
C ALA A 3 -55.36 -49.18 36.55
N HIS A 4 -54.73 -49.32 35.37
CA HIS A 4 -53.63 -48.46 34.88
C HIS A 4 -53.16 -48.96 33.50
N SER A 5 -53.59 -48.31 32.42
CA SER A 5 -52.90 -48.41 31.12
C SER A 5 -51.74 -47.42 31.11
N ARG A 6 -50.52 -47.91 30.90
CA ARG A 6 -49.35 -47.07 30.62
C ARG A 6 -49.21 -46.95 29.11
N SER A 7 -49.52 -45.76 28.58
CA SER A 7 -49.20 -45.38 27.22
C SER A 7 -47.72 -45.00 27.14
N ASP A 8 -46.89 -45.88 26.61
CA ASP A 8 -45.51 -45.57 26.23
C ASP A 8 -45.51 -44.69 24.98
N GLY A 9 -45.50 -43.38 25.20
CA GLY A 9 -45.30 -42.38 24.16
C GLY A 9 -43.87 -42.48 23.63
N ARG A 10 -43.67 -43.26 22.57
CA ARG A 10 -42.44 -43.27 21.77
C ARG A 10 -42.21 -41.86 21.23
N VAL A 11 -41.40 -41.06 21.92
CA VAL A 11 -40.93 -39.76 21.44
C VAL A 11 -40.14 -40.02 20.17
N ARG A 12 -40.76 -39.74 19.01
CA ARG A 12 -40.05 -39.72 17.73
C ARG A 12 -39.08 -38.55 17.79
N SER A 13 -37.80 -38.84 18.00
CA SER A 13 -36.70 -37.91 17.75
C SER A 13 -36.74 -37.55 16.26
N ARG A 14 -37.44 -36.47 15.92
CA ARG A 14 -37.30 -35.84 14.60
C ARG A 14 -35.89 -35.26 14.56
N PRO A 15 -35.03 -35.63 13.61
CA PRO A 15 -33.81 -34.88 13.36
C PRO A 15 -34.21 -33.43 13.12
N VAL A 16 -33.76 -32.51 13.97
CA VAL A 16 -33.87 -31.09 13.67
C VAL A 16 -32.95 -30.86 12.49
N MET A 17 -33.53 -30.59 11.32
CA MET A 17 -32.78 -30.07 10.19
C MET A 17 -32.34 -28.67 10.61
N GLU A 18 -31.15 -28.54 11.18
CA GLU A 18 -30.55 -27.23 11.39
C GLU A 18 -30.46 -26.59 10.01
N ALA A 19 -31.23 -25.52 9.79
CA ALA A 19 -31.18 -24.76 8.56
C ALA A 19 -29.74 -24.28 8.37
N LEU A 20 -29.08 -24.73 7.30
CA LEU A 20 -27.75 -24.26 6.89
C LEU A 20 -27.76 -22.77 6.48
N GLU A 21 -28.91 -22.10 6.57
CA GLU A 21 -29.21 -20.75 6.07
C GLU A 21 -28.41 -19.61 6.72
N GLY A 22 -27.55 -19.89 7.70
CA GLY A 22 -26.61 -18.93 8.29
C GLY A 22 -25.14 -19.19 7.96
N ARG A 23 -24.78 -20.27 7.26
CA ARG A 23 -23.37 -20.57 6.96
C ARG A 23 -22.97 -19.85 5.68
N THR A 24 -22.07 -18.88 5.78
CA THR A 24 -21.36 -18.34 4.62
C THR A 24 -20.62 -19.51 3.95
N VAL A 25 -21.12 -19.96 2.80
CA VAL A 25 -20.46 -21.01 2.02
C VAL A 25 -19.24 -20.38 1.37
N LEU A 26 -18.04 -20.81 1.78
CA LEU A 26 -16.80 -20.41 1.13
C LEU A 26 -16.73 -21.10 -0.23
N SER A 27 -16.77 -20.32 -1.31
CA SER A 27 -16.45 -20.80 -2.65
C SER A 27 -14.94 -20.82 -2.84
N THR A 28 -14.42 -21.93 -3.36
CA THR A 28 -12.99 -22.07 -3.67
C THR A 28 -12.82 -22.39 -5.14
N PHE A 29 -12.09 -21.54 -5.83
CA PHE A 29 -11.68 -21.70 -7.23
C PHE A 29 -10.18 -22.01 -7.30
N LYS A 30 -9.73 -22.53 -8.45
CA LYS A 30 -8.34 -22.92 -8.67
C LYS A 30 -7.92 -22.49 -10.06
N ALA A 31 -6.86 -21.68 -10.13
CA ALA A 31 -6.29 -21.24 -11.38
C ALA A 31 -4.82 -21.63 -11.47
N SER A 32 -4.40 -22.11 -12.64
CA SER A 32 -3.02 -22.47 -12.98
C SER A 32 -2.43 -21.63 -14.10
N ASN A 33 -3.23 -20.74 -14.68
CA ASN A 33 -2.80 -19.77 -15.68
C ASN A 33 -3.63 -18.47 -15.58
N ILE A 34 -3.24 -17.45 -16.34
CA ILE A 34 -3.89 -16.13 -16.31
C ILE A 34 -5.35 -16.17 -16.79
N GLY A 35 -5.68 -17.01 -17.78
CA GLY A 35 -7.05 -17.13 -18.30
C GLY A 35 -8.00 -17.69 -17.25
N GLU A 36 -7.58 -18.75 -16.56
CA GLU A 36 -8.33 -19.33 -15.43
C GLU A 36 -8.49 -18.35 -14.28
N LEU A 37 -7.44 -17.59 -13.92
CA LEU A 37 -7.53 -16.58 -12.86
C LEU A 37 -8.59 -15.53 -13.19
N VAL A 38 -8.61 -15.01 -14.42
CA VAL A 38 -9.60 -14.02 -14.85
C VAL A 38 -11.01 -14.62 -14.84
N ALA A 39 -11.18 -15.86 -15.31
CA ALA A 39 -12.47 -16.55 -15.27
C ALA A 39 -12.96 -16.78 -13.83
N ASP A 40 -12.08 -17.20 -12.93
CA ASP A 40 -12.38 -17.44 -11.53
C ASP A 40 -12.77 -16.15 -10.79
N ILE A 41 -12.15 -15.02 -11.12
CA ILE A 41 -12.57 -13.70 -10.60
C ILE A 41 -13.99 -13.35 -11.08
N ALA A 42 -14.31 -13.61 -12.35
CA ALA A 42 -15.64 -13.37 -12.90
C ALA A 42 -16.70 -14.27 -12.23
N HIS A 43 -16.38 -15.52 -11.96
CA HIS A 43 -17.26 -16.42 -11.19
C HIS A 43 -17.43 -15.97 -9.74
N ALA A 44 -16.34 -15.53 -9.09
CA ALA A 44 -16.39 -15.00 -7.73
C ALA A 44 -17.30 -13.76 -7.62
N ALA A 45 -17.32 -12.90 -8.63
CA ALA A 45 -18.20 -11.72 -8.67
C ALA A 45 -19.70 -12.08 -8.74
N GLN A 46 -20.03 -13.28 -9.23
CA GLN A 46 -21.40 -13.80 -9.30
C GLN A 46 -21.74 -14.72 -8.13
N THR A 47 -20.79 -14.96 -7.23
CA THR A 47 -20.94 -15.89 -6.12
C THR A 47 -21.06 -15.11 -4.81
N PRO A 48 -22.25 -15.08 -4.17
CA PRO A 48 -22.45 -14.36 -2.92
C PRO A 48 -21.53 -14.88 -1.81
N GLY A 49 -21.13 -13.98 -0.91
CA GLY A 49 -20.32 -14.33 0.25
C GLY A 49 -18.81 -14.29 -0.02
N ALA A 50 -18.06 -15.00 0.82
CA ALA A 50 -16.60 -15.01 0.79
C ALA A 50 -16.07 -16.01 -0.24
N ASN A 51 -15.20 -15.53 -1.12
CA ASN A 51 -14.62 -16.29 -2.22
C ASN A 51 -13.11 -16.44 -2.02
N THR A 52 -12.56 -17.60 -2.40
CA THR A 52 -11.10 -17.85 -2.41
C THR A 52 -10.68 -18.38 -3.77
N ILE A 53 -9.62 -17.80 -4.35
CA ILE A 53 -8.96 -18.31 -5.56
C ILE A 53 -7.56 -18.80 -5.18
N LEU A 54 -7.31 -20.08 -5.42
CA LEU A 54 -6.04 -20.74 -5.14
C LEU A 54 -5.20 -20.87 -6.41
N LEU A 55 -3.99 -20.31 -6.38
CA LEU A 55 -3.10 -20.24 -7.53
C LEU A 55 -2.04 -21.34 -7.47
N SER A 56 -1.92 -22.14 -8.53
CA SER A 56 -0.76 -23.00 -8.73
C SER A 56 0.52 -22.16 -8.79
N SER A 57 1.67 -22.73 -8.38
CA SER A 57 2.94 -22.03 -8.51
C SER A 57 3.22 -21.73 -9.98
N GLY A 58 3.68 -20.52 -10.29
CA GLY A 58 4.01 -20.16 -11.66
C GLY A 58 3.91 -18.67 -11.97
N ASN A 59 4.09 -18.36 -13.25
CA ASN A 59 4.01 -17.02 -13.81
C ASN A 59 2.65 -16.81 -14.49
N TYR A 60 1.94 -15.78 -14.05
CA TYR A 60 0.68 -15.32 -14.61
C TYR A 60 0.97 -14.01 -15.32
N VAL A 61 1.33 -14.11 -16.60
CA VAL A 61 1.65 -12.94 -17.43
C VAL A 61 0.35 -12.29 -17.89
N ALA A 62 0.10 -11.08 -17.41
CA ALA A 62 -1.09 -10.30 -17.66
C ALA A 62 -0.79 -9.21 -18.71
N PRO A 63 -1.13 -9.42 -19.99
CA PRO A 63 -0.92 -8.41 -21.04
C PRO A 63 -1.82 -7.18 -20.85
N GLN A 64 -2.87 -7.32 -20.04
CA GLN A 64 -3.77 -6.26 -19.61
C GLN A 64 -4.00 -6.39 -18.11
N SER A 65 -4.44 -5.32 -17.45
CA SER A 65 -4.69 -5.32 -16.01
C SER A 65 -5.75 -6.36 -15.62
N ILE A 66 -5.44 -7.18 -14.61
CA ILE A 66 -6.36 -8.11 -13.98
C ILE A 66 -7.42 -7.30 -13.23
N GLN A 67 -8.67 -7.42 -13.67
CA GLN A 67 -9.79 -6.66 -13.12
C GLN A 67 -10.48 -7.43 -12.00
N ILE A 68 -10.44 -6.89 -10.78
CA ILE A 68 -11.19 -7.39 -9.62
C ILE A 68 -12.30 -6.37 -9.33
N ARG A 69 -13.51 -6.66 -9.80
CA ARG A 69 -14.67 -5.77 -9.70
C ARG A 69 -15.92 -6.58 -9.35
N GLY A 70 -16.84 -5.97 -8.62
CA GLY A 70 -18.13 -6.60 -8.27
C GLY A 70 -18.02 -7.78 -7.29
N VAL A 71 -16.82 -8.03 -6.74
CA VAL A 71 -16.61 -9.01 -5.67
C VAL A 71 -16.84 -8.34 -4.31
N GLN A 72 -17.55 -9.01 -3.41
CA GLN A 72 -17.77 -8.49 -2.06
C GLN A 72 -16.59 -8.83 -1.14
N ASN A 73 -16.18 -10.10 -1.11
CA ASN A 73 -15.06 -10.58 -0.31
C ASN A 73 -14.29 -11.63 -1.10
N LEU A 74 -13.03 -11.32 -1.43
CA LEU A 74 -12.16 -12.17 -2.25
C LEU A 74 -10.79 -12.32 -1.62
N THR A 75 -10.36 -13.57 -1.45
CA THR A 75 -8.95 -13.90 -1.16
C THR A 75 -8.30 -14.55 -2.37
N ILE A 76 -7.13 -14.05 -2.78
CA ILE A 76 -6.28 -14.68 -3.80
C ILE A 76 -4.96 -15.08 -3.13
N ALA A 77 -4.62 -16.36 -3.21
CA ALA A 77 -3.44 -16.91 -2.55
C ALA A 77 -2.85 -18.11 -3.31
N PRO A 78 -1.57 -18.46 -3.08
CA PRO A 78 -1.02 -19.72 -3.56
C PRO A 78 -1.78 -20.93 -3.00
N ALA A 79 -1.97 -21.95 -3.83
CA ALA A 79 -2.63 -23.21 -3.46
C ALA A 79 -1.84 -24.02 -2.42
N LYS A 80 -0.53 -23.77 -2.30
CA LYS A 80 0.37 -24.39 -1.32
C LYS A 80 1.17 -23.30 -0.60
N ALA A 81 1.29 -23.39 0.72
CA ALA A 81 2.10 -22.46 1.49
C ALA A 81 3.55 -22.45 0.98
N GLY A 82 4.12 -21.26 0.80
CA GLY A 82 5.48 -21.08 0.28
C GLY A 82 5.64 -21.26 -1.23
N ALA A 83 4.57 -21.59 -1.97
CA ALA A 83 4.64 -21.62 -3.43
C ALA A 83 4.86 -20.21 -3.99
N THR A 84 5.69 -20.12 -5.04
CA THR A 84 5.97 -18.86 -5.73
C THR A 84 4.91 -18.61 -6.79
N VAL A 85 4.19 -17.50 -6.68
CA VAL A 85 3.18 -17.06 -7.66
C VAL A 85 3.50 -15.63 -8.08
N ASN A 86 3.79 -15.46 -9.36
CA ASN A 86 4.18 -14.17 -9.93
C ASN A 86 3.07 -13.65 -10.84
N LEU A 87 2.46 -12.54 -10.47
CA LEU A 87 1.56 -11.76 -11.33
C LEU A 87 2.41 -10.70 -12.03
N ILE A 88 2.59 -10.87 -13.34
CA ILE A 88 3.56 -10.10 -14.12
C ILE A 88 2.79 -9.26 -15.14
N GLY A 89 2.86 -7.94 -15.01
CA GLY A 89 2.27 -7.00 -15.97
C GLY A 89 3.05 -6.90 -17.28
N GLY A 90 2.46 -6.18 -18.23
CA GLY A 90 3.03 -5.90 -19.54
C GLY A 90 3.65 -4.50 -19.68
N VAL A 91 3.98 -3.81 -18.58
CA VAL A 91 4.51 -2.42 -18.50
C VAL A 91 3.67 -1.31 -19.18
N THR A 92 2.52 -1.65 -19.74
CA THR A 92 1.60 -0.72 -20.41
C THR A 92 0.48 -0.24 -19.50
N ASP A 93 0.00 -1.11 -18.63
CA ASP A 93 -1.07 -0.87 -17.66
C ASP A 93 -0.74 -1.54 -16.33
N ARG A 94 -1.58 -1.30 -15.33
CA ARG A 94 -1.42 -1.87 -13.98
C ARG A 94 -1.41 -3.39 -14.02
N VAL A 95 -0.78 -4.06 -13.05
CA VAL A 95 -0.97 -5.52 -12.90
C VAL A 95 -2.39 -5.81 -12.41
N LEU A 96 -2.82 -5.17 -11.33
CA LEU A 96 -4.17 -5.35 -10.77
C LEU A 96 -4.93 -4.04 -10.67
N THR A 97 -6.21 -4.09 -11.06
CA THR A 97 -7.19 -3.03 -10.81
C THR A 97 -8.28 -3.60 -9.91
N ILE A 98 -8.49 -2.98 -8.74
CA ILE A 98 -9.48 -3.36 -7.74
C ILE A 98 -10.48 -2.22 -7.59
N ASP A 99 -11.77 -2.50 -7.75
CA ASP A 99 -12.84 -1.51 -7.63
C ASP A 99 -13.95 -2.07 -6.74
N GLY A 100 -13.99 -1.58 -5.50
CA GLY A 100 -14.89 -2.07 -4.45
C GLY A 100 -14.44 -3.36 -3.75
N GLY A 101 -15.16 -3.70 -2.68
CA GLY A 101 -15.04 -4.98 -1.98
C GLY A 101 -13.90 -5.07 -0.96
N ASP A 102 -13.90 -6.18 -0.22
CA ASP A 102 -12.83 -6.61 0.67
C ASP A 102 -11.93 -7.60 -0.09
N VAL A 103 -10.72 -7.16 -0.44
CA VAL A 103 -9.79 -7.97 -1.24
C VAL A 103 -8.53 -8.27 -0.45
N THR A 104 -8.23 -9.55 -0.27
CA THR A 104 -7.00 -10.02 0.34
C THR A 104 -6.11 -10.68 -0.70
N LEU A 105 -4.93 -10.11 -0.93
CA LEU A 105 -3.86 -10.73 -1.68
C LEU A 105 -2.84 -11.30 -0.69
N LYS A 106 -2.52 -12.59 -0.82
CA LYS A 106 -1.63 -13.28 0.11
C LYS A 106 -0.53 -14.04 -0.60
N GLY A 107 0.73 -13.85 -0.19
CA GLY A 107 1.83 -14.69 -0.70
C GLY A 107 2.14 -14.49 -2.18
N LEU A 108 1.84 -13.33 -2.75
CA LEU A 108 1.99 -13.04 -4.18
C LEU A 108 3.18 -12.13 -4.46
N ASN A 109 3.77 -12.30 -5.64
CA ASN A 109 4.75 -11.40 -6.23
C ASN A 109 4.08 -10.63 -7.37
N ILE A 110 4.14 -9.30 -7.35
CA ILE A 110 3.45 -8.41 -8.29
C ILE A 110 4.48 -7.46 -8.90
N SER A 111 4.71 -7.57 -10.21
CA SER A 111 5.80 -6.86 -10.89
C SER A 111 5.52 -6.50 -12.33
N ASN A 112 6.39 -5.67 -12.92
CA ASN A 112 6.34 -5.23 -14.32
C ASN A 112 5.01 -4.56 -14.70
N GLY A 113 4.36 -3.93 -13.74
CA GLY A 113 3.23 -3.06 -13.95
C GLY A 113 3.63 -1.73 -14.58
N GLY A 114 2.69 -1.14 -15.31
CA GLY A 114 2.80 0.15 -15.98
C GLY A 114 1.62 1.09 -15.71
N GLY A 115 1.45 2.08 -16.57
CA GLY A 115 0.30 2.99 -16.55
C GLY A 115 0.50 4.24 -15.68
N ALA A 116 -0.56 5.03 -15.53
CA ALA A 116 -0.46 6.37 -14.95
C ALA A 116 -0.37 6.37 -13.41
N LEU A 117 -1.20 5.55 -12.75
CA LEU A 117 -1.32 5.57 -11.28
C LEU A 117 -1.29 4.13 -10.76
N GLY A 118 -0.52 3.76 -9.75
CA GLY A 118 -0.62 2.43 -9.13
C GLY A 118 -0.23 1.30 -10.08
N ALA A 119 0.99 1.37 -10.63
CA ALA A 119 1.41 0.46 -11.69
C ALA A 119 1.44 -1.00 -11.27
N GLY A 120 1.81 -1.33 -10.03
CA GLY A 120 1.58 -2.67 -9.49
C GLY A 120 0.08 -2.92 -9.23
N ILE A 121 -0.48 -2.15 -8.30
CA ILE A 121 -1.87 -2.29 -7.85
C ILE A 121 -2.54 -0.93 -7.81
N GLY A 122 -3.71 -0.81 -8.44
CA GLY A 122 -4.63 0.31 -8.25
C GLY A 122 -5.92 -0.15 -7.60
N ALA A 123 -6.21 0.32 -6.38
CA ALA A 123 -7.44 0.03 -5.65
C ALA A 123 -8.26 1.29 -5.42
N ARG A 124 -9.57 1.23 -5.71
CA ARG A 124 -10.52 2.30 -5.45
C ARG A 124 -11.71 1.79 -4.67
N ASN A 125 -12.13 2.55 -3.66
CA ASN A 125 -13.30 2.27 -2.82
C ASN A 125 -13.30 0.83 -2.25
N ALA A 126 -12.11 0.27 -2.02
CA ALA A 126 -11.91 -1.12 -1.63
C ALA A 126 -11.12 -1.20 -0.33
N ASN A 127 -11.35 -2.25 0.44
CA ASN A 127 -10.52 -2.60 1.58
C ASN A 127 -9.48 -3.62 1.14
N LEU A 128 -8.29 -3.13 0.81
CA LEU A 128 -7.19 -3.95 0.32
C LEU A 128 -6.32 -4.44 1.48
N THR A 129 -6.15 -5.75 1.56
CA THR A 129 -5.19 -6.40 2.45
C THR A 129 -4.08 -7.04 1.62
N LEU A 130 -2.84 -6.69 1.94
CA LEU A 130 -1.62 -7.30 1.39
C LEU A 130 -0.90 -8.05 2.51
N ASP A 131 -0.86 -9.37 2.42
CA ASP A 131 -0.29 -10.26 3.43
C ASP A 131 0.83 -11.13 2.86
N ASN A 132 2.07 -10.90 3.30
CA ASN A 132 3.22 -11.59 2.73
C ASN A 132 3.32 -11.42 1.20
N VAL A 133 3.07 -10.20 0.72
CA VAL A 133 3.09 -9.83 -0.69
C VAL A 133 4.34 -9.01 -1.01
N ARG A 134 4.89 -9.20 -2.21
CA ARG A 134 5.96 -8.37 -2.77
C ARG A 134 5.43 -7.58 -3.97
N VAL A 135 5.47 -6.26 -3.91
CA VAL A 135 5.14 -5.37 -5.03
C VAL A 135 6.41 -4.68 -5.49
N PHE A 136 6.90 -4.99 -6.69
CA PHE A 136 8.24 -4.60 -7.11
C PHE A 136 8.44 -4.35 -8.60
N ASP A 137 9.43 -3.52 -8.93
CA ASP A 137 9.82 -3.20 -10.30
C ASP A 137 8.64 -2.73 -11.17
N ASN A 138 7.72 -1.98 -10.58
CA ASN A 138 6.59 -1.37 -11.28
C ASN A 138 6.89 0.11 -11.57
N VAL A 139 6.48 0.58 -12.74
CA VAL A 139 6.80 1.92 -13.22
C VAL A 139 5.53 2.67 -13.61
N ALA A 140 5.22 3.74 -12.87
CA ALA A 140 4.10 4.62 -13.18
C ALA A 140 4.56 5.93 -13.83
N THR A 141 3.70 6.54 -14.66
CA THR A 141 4.01 7.82 -15.31
C THR A 141 3.47 9.04 -14.57
N SER A 142 2.71 8.88 -13.47
CA SER A 142 2.18 10.02 -12.70
C SER A 142 2.25 9.81 -11.18
N ALA A 143 1.78 8.68 -10.65
CA ALA A 143 1.85 8.41 -9.22
C ALA A 143 1.85 6.92 -8.87
N ALA A 144 2.35 6.55 -7.69
CA ALA A 144 2.34 5.17 -7.18
C ALA A 144 2.93 4.17 -8.18
N GLY A 145 4.26 4.05 -8.24
CA GLY A 145 4.87 2.94 -8.98
C GLY A 145 4.35 1.60 -8.45
N GLY A 146 4.31 1.41 -7.12
CA GLY A 146 3.85 0.17 -6.51
C GLY A 146 2.34 0.10 -6.35
N VAL A 147 1.82 0.79 -5.34
CA VAL A 147 0.43 0.64 -4.88
C VAL A 147 -0.24 2.00 -4.80
N TYR A 148 -1.42 2.12 -5.42
CA TYR A 148 -2.31 3.27 -5.30
C TYR A 148 -3.62 2.83 -4.64
N VAL A 149 -4.04 3.54 -3.60
CA VAL A 149 -5.32 3.33 -2.90
C VAL A 149 -6.06 4.65 -2.81
N GLN A 150 -7.32 4.66 -3.22
CA GLN A 150 -8.19 5.84 -3.11
C GLN A 150 -9.55 5.45 -2.54
N GLY A 151 -9.91 6.03 -1.40
CA GLY A 151 -11.07 5.58 -0.64
C GLY A 151 -10.89 4.16 -0.08
N GLY A 152 -11.71 3.78 0.90
CA GLY A 152 -11.59 2.49 1.57
C GLY A 152 -10.38 2.40 2.50
N SER A 153 -9.63 1.30 2.45
CA SER A 153 -8.49 1.07 3.35
C SER A 153 -7.39 0.22 2.74
N LEU A 154 -6.18 0.34 3.30
CA LEU A 154 -5.03 -0.51 3.03
C LEU A 154 -4.51 -1.12 4.33
N ASN A 155 -4.37 -2.44 4.36
CA ASN A 155 -3.65 -3.16 5.39
C ASN A 155 -2.46 -3.91 4.78
N LEU A 156 -1.26 -3.35 4.91
CA LEU A 156 0.00 -3.92 4.46
C LEU A 156 0.70 -4.60 5.64
N ARG A 157 0.80 -5.92 5.60
CA ARG A 157 1.45 -6.69 6.68
C ARG A 157 2.40 -7.75 6.16
N ASN A 158 3.54 -7.88 6.83
CA ASN A 158 4.59 -8.84 6.47
C ASN A 158 5.01 -8.74 5.00
N SER A 159 4.89 -7.56 4.40
CA SER A 159 4.96 -7.36 2.95
C SER A 159 6.08 -6.41 2.58
N SER A 160 6.43 -6.38 1.29
CA SER A 160 7.46 -5.47 0.77
C SER A 160 7.00 -4.70 -0.47
N ILE A 161 7.23 -3.39 -0.47
CA ILE A 161 7.08 -2.51 -1.64
C ILE A 161 8.48 -2.01 -2.00
N LEU A 162 9.06 -2.56 -3.07
CA LEU A 162 10.48 -2.36 -3.40
C LEU A 162 10.73 -1.94 -4.84
N ASN A 163 11.71 -1.07 -5.08
CA ASN A 163 12.16 -0.69 -6.44
C ASN A 163 11.05 -0.17 -7.38
N ASN A 164 9.98 0.39 -6.83
CA ASN A 164 8.94 0.96 -7.66
C ASN A 164 9.28 2.41 -8.01
N ARG A 165 8.91 2.83 -9.22
CA ARG A 165 9.33 4.11 -9.78
C ARG A 165 8.16 4.91 -10.32
N VAL A 166 8.22 6.22 -10.14
CA VAL A 166 7.41 7.18 -10.89
C VAL A 166 8.31 8.08 -11.72
N GLY A 167 7.91 8.37 -12.96
CA GLY A 167 8.59 9.34 -13.82
C GLY A 167 7.62 10.20 -14.63
N HIS A 168 7.60 11.51 -14.36
CA HIS A 168 6.92 12.51 -15.18
C HIS A 168 7.73 13.81 -15.19
N ALA A 169 7.64 14.60 -16.26
CA ALA A 169 8.48 15.79 -16.40
C ALA A 169 8.19 16.86 -15.34
N THR A 170 6.93 17.12 -15.00
CA THR A 170 6.54 18.30 -14.22
C THR A 170 6.06 18.02 -12.79
N GLY A 171 5.72 16.77 -12.48
CA GLY A 171 5.17 16.42 -11.16
C GLY A 171 5.01 14.92 -10.98
N SER A 172 5.48 14.39 -9.85
CA SER A 172 5.41 12.95 -9.57
C SER A 172 5.27 12.69 -8.07
N THR A 173 4.42 11.73 -7.73
CA THR A 173 4.03 11.47 -6.34
C THR A 173 4.09 9.99 -6.01
N GLY A 174 4.70 9.60 -4.89
CA GLY A 174 4.58 8.24 -4.39
C GLY A 174 5.34 7.21 -5.24
N GLY A 175 6.64 7.04 -5.04
CA GLY A 175 7.39 5.98 -5.74
C GLY A 175 6.84 4.59 -5.41
N GLY A 176 6.67 4.31 -4.12
CA GLY A 176 6.19 3.04 -3.59
C GLY A 176 4.66 3.01 -3.43
N LEU A 177 4.15 3.82 -2.51
CA LEU A 177 2.75 3.79 -2.08
C LEU A 177 2.13 5.20 -2.13
N VAL A 178 0.92 5.29 -2.67
CA VAL A 178 0.04 6.46 -2.56
C VAL A 178 -1.29 6.02 -1.94
N ALA A 179 -1.71 6.70 -0.87
CA ALA A 179 -3.04 6.54 -0.30
C ALA A 179 -3.79 7.89 -0.24
N VAL A 180 -4.99 7.96 -0.79
CA VAL A 180 -5.83 9.16 -0.80
C VAL A 180 -7.17 8.84 -0.15
N ASP A 181 -7.53 9.61 0.89
CA ASP A 181 -8.78 9.45 1.64
C ASP A 181 -9.03 8.00 2.11
N ALA A 182 -7.95 7.31 2.47
CA ALA A 182 -7.96 5.91 2.86
C ALA A 182 -7.29 5.70 4.23
N ALA A 183 -7.86 4.78 5.03
CA ALA A 183 -7.21 4.34 6.27
C ALA A 183 -6.08 3.36 5.94
N THR A 184 -4.84 3.72 6.29
CA THR A 184 -3.64 2.94 5.91
C THR A 184 -2.91 2.40 7.13
N GLN A 185 -2.89 1.07 7.27
CA GLN A 185 -2.13 0.32 8.26
C GLN A 185 -0.93 -0.37 7.62
N ILE A 186 0.26 -0.15 8.16
CA ILE A 186 1.50 -0.81 7.71
C ILE A 186 2.16 -1.45 8.93
N SER A 187 2.37 -2.77 8.89
CA SER A 187 2.95 -3.51 10.00
C SER A 187 3.97 -4.54 9.55
N SER A 188 5.09 -4.66 10.27
CA SER A 188 6.13 -5.68 9.99
C SER A 188 6.54 -5.72 8.52
N SER A 189 6.59 -4.58 7.85
CA SER A 189 6.73 -4.48 6.40
C SER A 189 7.93 -3.63 6.00
N VAL A 190 8.34 -3.75 4.73
CA VAL A 190 9.49 -3.03 4.18
C VAL A 190 9.04 -2.18 2.99
N ILE A 191 9.36 -0.90 2.99
CA ILE A 191 9.15 0.01 1.87
C ILE A 191 10.50 0.60 1.51
N ASN A 192 11.13 0.05 0.47
CA ASN A 192 12.53 0.34 0.19
C ASN A 192 12.84 0.62 -1.28
N GLN A 193 13.84 1.46 -1.52
CA GLN A 193 14.39 1.70 -2.86
C GLN A 193 13.34 2.18 -3.88
N ASN A 194 12.24 2.77 -3.40
CA ASN A 194 11.26 3.36 -4.29
C ASN A 194 11.70 4.77 -4.68
N SER A 195 11.34 5.20 -5.88
CA SER A 195 11.91 6.41 -6.47
C SER A 195 10.90 7.27 -7.21
N VAL A 196 11.13 8.58 -7.15
CA VAL A 196 10.38 9.59 -7.89
C VAL A 196 11.36 10.39 -8.73
N PHE A 197 11.12 10.44 -10.04
CA PHE A 197 11.91 11.23 -11.00
C PHE A 197 11.04 12.32 -11.61
N ALA A 198 11.12 13.53 -11.04
CA ALA A 198 10.43 14.72 -11.51
C ALA A 198 11.42 15.62 -12.26
N VAL A 199 11.68 15.33 -13.54
CA VAL A 199 12.79 15.94 -14.29
C VAL A 199 12.31 16.62 -15.58
N ASP A 200 12.51 17.93 -15.67
CA ASP A 200 12.26 18.74 -16.88
C ASP A 200 13.50 19.51 -17.31
N LEU A 201 14.24 18.94 -18.26
CA LEU A 201 15.45 19.55 -18.83
C LEU A 201 15.21 20.17 -20.21
N THR A 202 13.95 20.34 -20.63
CA THR A 202 13.62 20.81 -21.98
C THR A 202 12.76 22.07 -21.97
N SER A 203 11.72 22.12 -21.14
CA SER A 203 10.74 23.22 -21.19
C SER A 203 10.93 24.26 -20.08
N GLY A 204 11.77 23.97 -19.09
CA GLY A 204 12.04 24.86 -17.97
C GLY A 204 10.83 25.08 -17.06
N LYS A 205 9.88 24.14 -17.04
CA LYS A 205 8.78 24.14 -16.08
C LYS A 205 9.28 23.74 -14.71
N ALA A 206 8.61 24.28 -13.68
CA ALA A 206 8.88 23.85 -12.32
C ALA A 206 8.59 22.35 -12.16
N THR A 207 9.40 21.67 -11.33
CA THR A 207 9.19 20.25 -11.02
C THR A 207 8.95 20.02 -9.54
N THR A 208 8.11 19.04 -9.24
CA THR A 208 7.80 18.66 -7.86
C THR A 208 7.77 17.15 -7.72
N GLY A 209 8.60 16.63 -6.82
CA GLY A 209 8.59 15.23 -6.39
C GLY A 209 8.19 15.13 -4.92
N VAL A 210 7.25 14.23 -4.60
CA VAL A 210 6.83 14.02 -3.20
C VAL A 210 6.65 12.55 -2.84
N GLY A 211 7.01 12.18 -1.61
CA GLY A 211 6.66 10.89 -1.02
C GLY A 211 7.28 9.67 -1.70
N ALA A 212 8.60 9.60 -1.94
CA ALA A 212 9.16 8.48 -2.72
C ALA A 212 8.83 7.10 -2.13
N GLY A 213 8.90 6.92 -0.81
CA GLY A 213 8.42 5.71 -0.15
C GLY A 213 6.89 5.70 -0.07
N ILE A 214 6.35 6.62 0.72
CA ILE A 214 4.92 6.73 1.01
C ILE A 214 4.46 8.16 0.78
N TYR A 215 3.34 8.31 0.09
CA TYR A 215 2.53 9.53 0.08
C TYR A 215 1.15 9.22 0.64
N THR A 216 0.65 10.04 1.57
CA THR A 216 -0.76 10.01 1.99
C THR A 216 -1.41 11.39 1.91
N SER A 217 -2.69 11.44 1.54
CA SER A 217 -3.51 12.65 1.59
C SER A 217 -4.87 12.34 2.19
N GLY A 218 -5.30 13.08 3.20
CA GLY A 218 -6.49 12.73 3.98
C GLY A 218 -6.31 11.40 4.73
N GLY A 219 -7.42 10.79 5.15
CA GLY A 219 -7.42 9.48 5.82
C GLY A 219 -6.51 9.40 7.06
N THR A 220 -5.93 8.22 7.28
CA THR A 220 -4.96 7.97 8.37
C THR A 220 -3.78 7.14 7.88
N LEU A 221 -2.63 7.29 8.53
CA LEU A 221 -1.44 6.47 8.30
C LEU A 221 -0.91 5.95 9.63
N ASN A 222 -0.90 4.64 9.85
CA ASN A 222 -0.23 4.04 11.01
C ASN A 222 0.82 3.03 10.56
N VAL A 223 2.08 3.32 10.90
CA VAL A 223 3.24 2.48 10.60
C VAL A 223 3.77 1.88 11.89
N ALA A 224 3.85 0.57 11.96
CA ALA A 224 4.33 -0.16 13.14
C ALA A 224 5.39 -1.19 12.76
N LYS A 225 6.47 -1.26 13.54
CA LYS A 225 7.50 -2.32 13.42
C LYS A 225 8.01 -2.53 11.98
N SER A 226 8.13 -1.45 11.22
CA SER A 226 8.39 -1.49 9.78
C SER A 226 9.65 -0.72 9.42
N THR A 227 10.15 -0.96 8.22
CA THR A 227 11.35 -0.29 7.69
C THR A 227 10.99 0.51 6.44
N ILE A 228 11.27 1.81 6.45
CA ILE A 228 11.13 2.70 5.30
C ILE A 228 12.51 3.22 4.96
N SER A 229 13.11 2.74 3.87
CA SER A 229 14.53 3.03 3.62
C SER A 229 14.95 3.17 2.17
N GLN A 230 16.00 3.94 1.91
CA GLN A 230 16.58 4.09 0.57
C GLN A 230 15.57 4.61 -0.47
N ASN A 231 14.49 5.27 -0.05
CA ASN A 231 13.56 5.86 -0.98
C ASN A 231 14.07 7.25 -1.40
N VAL A 232 14.07 7.53 -2.70
CA VAL A 232 14.77 8.70 -3.27
C VAL A 232 13.88 9.53 -4.17
N ILE A 233 13.93 10.84 -3.99
CA ILE A 233 13.34 11.81 -4.93
C ILE A 233 14.46 12.51 -5.69
N SER A 234 14.37 12.50 -7.01
CA SER A 234 15.22 13.28 -7.91
C SER A 234 14.33 14.28 -8.66
N SER A 235 14.38 15.56 -8.27
CA SER A 235 13.60 16.63 -8.90
C SER A 235 14.52 17.66 -9.56
N SER A 236 14.57 17.71 -10.89
CA SER A 236 15.49 18.60 -11.60
C SER A 236 14.77 19.41 -12.67
N SER A 237 15.15 20.67 -12.84
CA SER A 237 14.62 21.53 -13.89
C SER A 237 15.69 22.49 -14.41
N ILE A 238 15.64 22.83 -15.71
CA ILE A 238 16.35 24.02 -16.23
C ILE A 238 15.57 25.33 -15.97
N GLY A 239 14.38 25.21 -15.40
CA GLY A 239 13.53 26.30 -14.95
C GLY A 239 13.90 26.84 -13.57
N PRO A 240 13.15 27.85 -13.10
CA PRO A 240 13.50 28.58 -11.88
C PRO A 240 13.29 27.77 -10.61
N THR A 241 12.43 26.76 -10.58
CA THR A 241 11.99 26.15 -9.30
C THR A 241 11.92 24.62 -9.35
N THR A 242 12.48 23.97 -8.33
CA THR A 242 12.25 22.54 -8.06
C THR A 242 11.94 22.28 -6.60
N THR A 243 11.14 21.23 -6.33
CA THR A 243 10.76 20.85 -4.97
C THR A 243 10.80 19.33 -4.81
N ALA A 244 11.45 18.86 -3.74
CA ALA A 244 11.47 17.47 -3.31
C ALA A 244 11.09 17.39 -1.82
N LEU A 245 10.02 16.67 -1.48
CA LEU A 245 9.54 16.54 -0.09
C LEU A 245 9.23 15.09 0.28
N GLY A 246 9.66 14.64 1.46
CA GLY A 246 9.23 13.34 1.98
C GLY A 246 9.87 12.17 1.25
N GLY A 247 11.19 12.02 1.31
CA GLY A 247 11.89 10.89 0.67
C GLY A 247 11.34 9.56 1.18
N GLY A 248 11.26 9.42 2.50
CA GLY A 248 10.60 8.30 3.18
C GLY A 248 9.09 8.44 3.12
N VAL A 249 8.55 9.45 3.80
CA VAL A 249 7.11 9.67 3.96
C VAL A 249 6.73 11.12 3.70
N TYR A 250 5.70 11.32 2.89
CA TYR A 250 4.98 12.57 2.76
C TYR A 250 3.52 12.39 3.18
N THR A 251 2.99 13.31 3.98
CA THR A 251 1.60 13.29 4.45
C THR A 251 0.95 14.66 4.25
N ALA A 252 -0.26 14.71 3.68
CA ALA A 252 -1.06 15.93 3.52
C ALA A 252 -2.42 15.80 4.23
N ASN A 253 -2.72 16.64 5.21
CA ASN A 253 -3.96 16.60 5.99
C ASN A 253 -4.27 15.19 6.55
N THR A 254 -3.22 14.46 6.92
CA THR A 254 -3.30 13.09 7.43
C THR A 254 -2.87 13.07 8.89
N ALA A 255 -3.59 12.34 9.74
CA ALA A 255 -3.08 11.93 11.04
C ALA A 255 -2.17 10.70 10.87
N ALA A 256 -0.87 10.89 11.12
CA ALA A 256 0.15 9.87 10.94
C ALA A 256 0.75 9.42 12.28
N THR A 257 0.83 8.11 12.50
CA THR A 257 1.58 7.52 13.62
C THR A 257 2.65 6.58 13.11
N VAL A 258 3.82 6.61 13.75
CA VAL A 258 4.95 5.75 13.46
C VAL A 258 5.46 5.19 14.78
N SER A 259 5.52 3.87 14.91
CA SER A 259 5.90 3.20 16.15
C SER A 259 6.86 2.04 15.93
N GLY A 260 7.88 1.91 16.76
CA GLY A 260 8.81 0.77 16.72
C GLY A 260 9.49 0.57 15.36
N SER A 261 9.62 1.63 14.56
CA SER A 261 9.98 1.53 13.13
C SER A 261 11.34 2.14 12.83
N THR A 262 11.91 1.79 11.68
CA THR A 262 13.17 2.35 11.18
C THR A 262 12.95 3.13 9.90
N ILE A 263 13.37 4.40 9.89
CA ILE A 263 13.29 5.29 8.74
C ILE A 263 14.71 5.74 8.41
N SER A 264 15.28 5.21 7.33
CA SER A 264 16.72 5.41 7.09
C SER A 264 17.15 5.52 5.64
N ASN A 265 18.24 6.24 5.39
CA ASN A 265 18.85 6.34 4.07
C ASN A 265 17.90 6.88 2.98
N ASN A 266 16.81 7.56 3.33
CA ASN A 266 15.93 8.18 2.36
C ASN A 266 16.54 9.50 1.89
N GLY A 267 16.44 9.81 0.61
CA GLY A 267 17.23 10.86 -0.02
C GLY A 267 16.41 11.81 -0.88
N LEU A 268 16.82 13.07 -0.92
CA LEU A 268 16.29 14.11 -1.78
C LEU A 268 17.43 14.70 -2.60
N SER A 269 17.25 14.81 -3.91
CA SER A 269 18.16 15.47 -4.83
C SER A 269 17.37 16.48 -5.66
N THR A 270 17.81 17.74 -5.67
CA THR A 270 17.14 18.83 -6.38
C THR A 270 18.10 19.69 -7.18
N PHE A 271 17.67 20.14 -8.35
CA PHE A 271 18.41 21.10 -9.18
C PHE A 271 17.46 22.06 -9.89
N SER A 272 17.74 23.36 -9.85
CA SER A 272 17.03 24.42 -10.60
C SER A 272 17.97 25.59 -10.86
N THR A 273 17.64 26.48 -11.79
CA THR A 273 18.42 27.71 -12.04
C THR A 273 18.24 28.80 -10.99
N SER A 274 17.25 28.69 -10.09
CA SER A 274 17.03 29.66 -9.01
C SER A 274 16.77 29.00 -7.65
N THR A 275 15.61 28.37 -7.45
CA THR A 275 15.15 27.86 -6.14
C THR A 275 15.00 26.34 -6.13
N ALA A 276 15.90 25.65 -5.43
CA ALA A 276 15.87 24.20 -5.23
C ALA A 276 15.49 23.89 -3.77
N ASN A 277 14.29 23.36 -3.55
CA ASN A 277 13.80 23.03 -2.22
C ASN A 277 13.84 21.52 -1.95
N ALA A 278 14.73 21.07 -1.07
CA ALA A 278 14.80 19.68 -0.61
C ALA A 278 14.60 19.62 0.92
N GLN A 279 13.44 19.13 1.37
CA GLN A 279 13.06 19.17 2.78
C GLN A 279 12.34 17.88 3.22
N GLY A 280 12.55 17.46 4.47
CA GLY A 280 11.81 16.34 5.04
C GLY A 280 12.17 14.98 4.44
N SER A 281 13.46 14.67 4.33
CA SER A 281 13.92 13.40 3.72
C SER A 281 13.37 12.15 4.41
N ALA A 282 13.18 12.17 5.73
CA ALA A 282 12.47 11.13 6.46
C ALA A 282 10.95 11.37 6.42
N PHE A 283 10.54 12.57 6.81
CA PHE A 283 9.14 12.96 6.94
C PHE A 283 8.89 14.38 6.44
N ALA A 284 7.87 14.55 5.60
CA ALA A 284 7.33 15.84 5.22
C ALA A 284 5.80 15.85 5.46
N THR A 285 5.32 16.74 6.33
CA THR A 285 3.92 16.74 6.79
C THR A 285 3.27 18.11 6.58
N SER A 286 2.29 18.21 5.68
CA SER A 286 1.52 19.43 5.45
C SER A 286 0.09 19.27 5.99
N GLY A 287 -0.28 20.00 7.04
CA GLY A 287 -1.55 19.76 7.74
C GLY A 287 -1.55 18.45 8.53
N GLY A 288 -2.60 18.23 9.33
CA GLY A 288 -2.72 17.01 10.16
C GLY A 288 -1.68 16.93 11.27
N SER A 289 -1.19 15.73 11.56
CA SER A 289 -0.24 15.48 12.65
C SER A 289 0.67 14.29 12.36
N LEU A 290 1.86 14.31 12.97
CA LEU A 290 2.81 13.20 12.95
C LEU A 290 3.25 12.89 14.38
N ALA A 291 2.96 11.68 14.84
CA ALA A 291 3.45 11.15 16.11
C ALA A 291 4.42 9.99 15.86
N VAL A 292 5.68 10.14 16.28
CA VAL A 292 6.72 9.13 16.14
C VAL A 292 7.14 8.64 17.52
N THR A 293 7.06 7.33 17.75
CA THR A 293 7.29 6.71 19.05
C THR A 293 8.27 5.54 18.93
N SER A 294 9.22 5.43 19.85
CA SER A 294 10.12 4.28 19.95
C SER A 294 10.75 3.87 18.61
N SER A 295 11.10 4.84 17.77
CA SER A 295 11.53 4.61 16.38
C SER A 295 12.94 5.15 16.13
N THR A 296 13.61 4.62 15.11
CA THR A 296 14.95 5.06 14.71
C THR A 296 14.87 5.78 13.37
N ILE A 297 15.29 7.04 13.34
CA ILE A 297 15.40 7.88 12.15
C ILE A 297 16.88 8.16 11.94
N THR A 298 17.47 7.69 10.84
CA THR A 298 18.93 7.84 10.66
C THR A 298 19.36 7.92 9.21
N LYS A 299 20.40 8.72 8.92
CA LYS A 299 21.05 8.79 7.60
C LYS A 299 20.11 9.23 6.47
N ASN A 300 19.05 9.97 6.77
CA ASN A 300 18.18 10.53 5.72
C ASN A 300 18.80 11.83 5.20
N GLY A 301 18.81 12.07 3.89
CA GLY A 301 19.47 13.22 3.26
C GLY A 301 18.45 14.18 2.64
N PRO A 302 18.37 15.46 3.09
CA PRO A 302 19.20 16.14 4.10
C PRO A 302 18.98 15.64 5.54
N GLY A 303 20.06 15.63 6.34
CA GLY A 303 20.14 15.02 7.69
C GLY A 303 19.68 15.90 8.86
N GLY A 304 19.65 15.32 10.07
CA GLY A 304 19.23 15.97 11.31
C GLY A 304 17.75 16.40 11.28
N TRP A 305 17.43 17.55 11.88
CA TRP A 305 16.06 18.07 11.84
C TRP A 305 15.58 18.45 10.44
N ARG A 306 16.47 18.56 9.45
CA ARG A 306 16.08 18.75 8.04
C ARG A 306 15.53 17.47 7.42
N SER A 307 15.71 16.32 8.09
CA SER A 307 14.98 15.09 7.76
C SER A 307 13.49 15.20 8.08
N PHE A 308 13.08 16.21 8.84
CA PHE A 308 11.70 16.59 9.05
C PHE A 308 11.39 17.90 8.33
N TRP A 309 10.19 17.96 7.78
CA TRP A 309 9.56 19.19 7.35
C TRP A 309 8.10 19.13 7.73
N ASN A 310 7.56 20.22 8.24
CA ASN A 310 6.16 20.29 8.57
C ASN A 310 5.63 21.70 8.32
N ARG A 311 4.41 21.80 7.79
CA ARG A 311 3.70 23.05 7.55
C ARG A 311 2.29 22.89 8.08
N ASN A 312 1.86 23.79 8.97
CA ASN A 312 0.53 23.72 9.61
C ASN A 312 0.22 22.35 10.24
N ALA A 313 1.25 21.66 10.73
CA ALA A 313 1.15 20.34 11.30
C ALA A 313 2.01 20.23 12.57
N THR A 314 1.55 19.41 13.50
CA THR A 314 2.28 19.11 14.74
C THR A 314 3.11 17.85 14.57
N VAL A 315 4.41 17.92 14.90
CA VAL A 315 5.31 16.76 14.93
C VAL A 315 5.70 16.47 16.38
N THR A 316 5.43 15.25 16.85
CA THR A 316 5.83 14.80 18.19
C THR A 316 6.72 13.58 18.07
N LEU A 317 7.89 13.63 18.72
CA LEU A 317 8.80 12.49 18.86
C LEU A 317 8.84 12.09 20.33
N THR A 318 8.61 10.82 20.61
CA THR A 318 8.68 10.26 21.97
C THR A 318 9.59 9.03 21.97
N ASN A 319 10.58 8.99 22.86
CA ASN A 319 11.48 7.84 23.01
C ASN A 319 12.13 7.37 21.70
N SER A 320 12.40 8.28 20.77
CA SER A 320 12.90 7.95 19.44
C SER A 320 14.35 8.41 19.26
N THR A 321 15.06 7.82 18.32
CA THR A 321 16.44 8.19 17.99
C THR A 321 16.47 8.92 16.66
N LEU A 322 17.09 10.10 16.59
CA LEU A 322 17.39 10.84 15.38
C LEU A 322 18.90 10.97 15.21
N ASP A 323 19.45 10.35 14.18
CA ASP A 323 20.89 10.39 13.84
C ASP A 323 21.80 10.08 15.04
N GLY A 324 21.44 9.05 15.81
CA GLY A 324 22.20 8.59 16.98
C GLY A 324 21.88 9.33 18.28
N GLN A 325 21.08 10.40 18.25
CA GLN A 325 20.66 11.14 19.44
C GLN A 325 19.25 10.74 19.86
N ARG A 326 19.05 10.47 21.16
CA ARG A 326 17.71 10.21 21.70
C ARG A 326 16.95 11.53 21.80
N ILE A 327 15.73 11.57 21.27
CA ILE A 327 14.85 12.72 21.27
C ILE A 327 13.51 12.37 21.92
N SER A 328 13.09 13.23 22.84
CA SER A 328 11.71 13.34 23.32
C SER A 328 11.31 14.80 23.29
N GLY A 329 10.25 15.15 22.54
CA GLY A 329 9.78 16.52 22.42
C GLY A 329 8.74 16.72 21.32
N THR A 330 7.99 17.82 21.43
CA THR A 330 7.07 18.29 20.40
C THR A 330 7.69 19.47 19.68
N ARG A 331 7.60 19.49 18.35
CA ARG A 331 8.06 20.60 17.53
C ARG A 331 6.91 21.07 16.64
N ASN A 332 6.46 22.29 16.91
CA ASN A 332 5.68 23.07 15.96
C ASN A 332 6.70 23.85 15.14
N VAL A 333 6.98 23.41 13.92
CA VAL A 333 7.87 24.16 13.02
C VAL A 333 6.99 24.91 12.03
N THR A 334 7.17 26.22 11.96
CA THR A 334 6.65 27.09 10.88
C THR A 334 7.51 26.97 9.64
#